data_AF-A0A497KA56-F1
#
_entry.id   AF-A0A497KA56-F1
#
_cell.length_a   1.000
_cell.length_b   1.000
_cell.length_c   1.000
_cell.angle_alpha   90.00
_cell.angle_beta   90.00
_cell.angle_gamma   90.00
#
_symmetry.space_group_name_H-M   'P 1'
#
loop_
_entity.id
_entity.type
_entity.pdbx_description
1 polymer ?
#
loop_
_entity_poly.entity_id
_entity_poly.type
_entity_poly.pdbx_seq_one_letter_code
_entity_poly.pdbx_strand_id
1 'polypeptide(L)' 'MNRRDIFLTIGGSDPSAGAGIQADLKTFQVMGEYGASVITSITSQ' A
#
# COMPACT_ATOMS: atom_id res chain seq x y z
N MET A 1 -14.27 -1.69 -21.32
CA MET A 1 -13.45 -1.96 -20.12
C MET A 1 -13.26 -0.64 -19.40
N ASN A 2 -13.77 -0.48 -18.18
CA ASN A 2 -13.43 0.69 -17.35
C ASN A 2 -11.94 0.59 -17.01
N ARG A 3 -11.18 1.66 -17.29
CA ARG A 3 -9.84 1.80 -16.72
C ARG A 3 -10.01 1.90 -15.20
N ARG A 4 -9.36 1.01 -14.46
CA ARG A 4 -9.14 1.22 -13.02
C ARG A 4 -7.85 2.01 -12.89
N ASP A 5 -7.90 3.09 -12.13
CA ASP A 5 -6.69 3.83 -11.80
C ASP A 5 -5.86 2.98 -10.83
N ILE A 6 -4.54 2.91 -11.06
CA ILE A 6 -3.64 2.13 -10.21
C ILE A 6 -3.02 3.07 -9.20
N PHE A 7 -3.24 2.79 -7.92
CA PHE A 7 -2.72 3.59 -6.82
C PHE A 7 -1.40 2.97 -6.36
N LEU A 8 -0.30 3.66 -6.67
CA LEU A 8 1.05 3.21 -6.34
C LEU A 8 1.56 3.91 -5.08
N THR A 9 1.91 3.13 -4.05
CA THR A 9 2.72 3.62 -2.92
C THR A 9 4.18 3.18 -3.06
N ILE A 10 5.10 3.99 -2.56
CA ILE A 10 6.54 3.71 -2.50
C ILE A 10 6.98 4.01 -1.07
N GLY A 11 7.33 2.98 -0.31
CA GLY A 11 7.55 3.15 1.12
C GLY A 11 8.15 1.93 1.82
N GLY A 12 8.29 2.03 3.13
CA GLY A 12 8.75 0.93 3.98
C GLY A 12 7.63 -0.05 4.31
N SER A 13 7.99 -1.32 4.49
CA SER A 13 7.09 -2.37 5.00
C SER A 13 7.14 -2.40 6.52
N ASP A 14 6.00 -2.15 7.15
CA ASP A 14 5.79 -2.31 8.59
C ASP A 14 5.09 -3.66 8.87
N PRO A 15 5.77 -4.63 9.53
CA PRO A 15 5.21 -5.96 9.78
C PRO A 15 4.01 -5.95 10.75
N SER A 16 3.83 -4.89 11.56
CA SER A 16 2.62 -4.72 12.38
C SER A 16 1.40 -4.26 11.57
N ALA A 17 1.62 -3.81 10.33
CA ALA A 17 0.63 -3.28 9.43
C ALA A 17 -0.14 -2.04 9.97
N GLY A 18 0.46 -1.30 10.92
CA GLY A 18 -0.07 -0.06 11.46
C GLY A 18 0.35 1.19 10.67
N ALA A 19 1.48 1.12 9.97
CA ALA A 19 2.02 2.16 9.11
C ALA A 19 2.55 1.58 7.77
N GLY A 20 3.33 2.37 7.05
CA GLY A 20 4.04 1.93 5.83
C GLY A 20 3.10 1.49 4.71
N ILE A 21 3.65 0.71 3.79
CA ILE A 21 2.91 0.27 2.59
C ILE A 21 1.66 -0.56 2.94
N GLN A 22 1.63 -1.22 4.10
CA GLN A 22 0.45 -1.95 4.57
C GLN A 22 -0.70 -1.01 4.91
N ALA A 23 -0.44 0.11 5.57
CA ALA A 23 -1.47 1.11 5.88
C ALA A 23 -1.96 1.81 4.61
N ASP A 24 -1.07 2.09 3.68
CA ASP A 24 -1.41 2.67 2.37
C ASP A 24 -2.33 1.73 1.57
N LEU A 25 -1.96 0.45 1.44
CA LEU A 25 -2.76 -0.54 0.71
C LEU A 25 -4.14 -0.76 1.34
N LYS A 26 -4.25 -0.74 2.68
CA LYS A 26 -5.54 -0.75 3.39
C LYS A 26 -6.38 0.48 3.05
N THR A 27 -5.75 1.64 2.93
CA THR A 27 -6.42 2.88 2.55
C THR A 27 -6.93 2.81 1.11
N PHE A 28 -6.10 2.34 0.16
CA PHE A 28 -6.52 2.16 -1.23
C PHE A 28 -7.69 1.18 -1.37
N GLN A 29 -7.68 0.10 -0.59
CA GLN A 29 -8.80 -0.85 -0.54
C GLN A 29 -10.10 -0.21 -0.04
N VAL A 30 -10.03 0.65 0.98
CA VAL A 30 -11.20 1.41 1.48
C VAL A 30 -11.71 2.40 0.43
N MET A 31 -10.82 2.95 -0.40
CA MET A 31 -11.16 3.82 -1.53
C MET A 31 -11.73 3.08 -2.73
N GLY A 32 -11.71 1.74 -2.73
CA GLY A 32 -12.21 0.91 -3.85
C GLY A 32 -11.24 0.80 -5.03
N GLU A 33 -9.96 1.13 -4.81
CA GLU A 33 -8.95 1.21 -5.86
C GLU A 33 -7.99 0.02 -5.86
N TYR A 34 -7.35 -0.25 -7.00
CA TYR A 34 -6.32 -1.27 -7.09
C TYR A 34 -4.98 -0.73 -6.57
N GLY A 35 -4.62 -1.13 -5.36
CA GLY A 35 -3.36 -0.76 -4.73
C GLY A 35 -2.17 -1.58 -5.20
N ALA A 36 -1.07 -0.91 -5.54
CA ALA A 36 0.24 -1.49 -5.81
C ALA A 36 1.30 -0.85 -4.90
N SER A 37 2.40 -1.57 -4.63
CA SER A 37 3.47 -1.05 -3.77
C SER A 37 4.86 -1.33 -4.32
N VAL A 38 5.79 -0.41 -4.04
CA VAL A 38 7.24 -0.61 -4.17
C VAL A 38 7.84 -0.57 -2.77
N ILE A 39 8.40 -1.69 -2.34
CA ILE A 39 9.00 -1.84 -1.02
C ILE A 39 10.43 -1.29 -1.07
N THR A 40 10.73 -0.30 -0.23
CA THR A 40 12.07 0.34 -0.14
C THR A 40 12.88 -0.12 1.07
N SER A 41 12.19 -0.58 2.12
CA SER A 41 12.80 -1.07 3.36
C SER A 41 11.82 -1.98 4.08
N ILE A 42 12.32 -2.74 5.05
CA ILE A 42 11.51 -3.56 5.96
C ILE A 42 11.89 -3.14 7.38
N THR A 43 10.91 -2.75 8.19
CA THR A 43 11.11 -2.51 9.62
C THR A 43 10.90 -3.80 10.41
N SER A 44 11.42 -3.86 11.64
CA SER A 44 11.19 -4.94 12.58
C SER A 44 10.56 -4.39 13.87
N GLN A 45 9.69 -5.18 14.50
CA GLN A 45 9.11 -4.88 15.81
C GLN A 45 9.14 -6.12 16.70
#